data_AF-A0A1G9IYC5-F1
#
_entry.id   AF-A0A1G9IYC5-F1
#
_cell.length_a   1.000
_cell.length_b   1.000
_cell.length_c   1.000
_cell.angle_alpha   90.00
_cell.angle_beta   90.00
_cell.angle_gamma   90.00
#
_symmetry.space_group_name_H-M   'P 1'
#
loop_
_entity.id
_entity.type
_entity.pdbx_description
1 polymer ?
#
loop_
_entity_poly.entity_id
_entity_poly.type
_entity_poly.pdbx_seq_one_letter_code
_entity_poly.pdbx_strand_id
1 'polypeptide(L)' 'MTQLHDTTESIKGKHLTKAERAQIKILKQENYSNRDIAARLGRAPQTINNEIKRGTVRQIRRQKQNGKTYDYEYHVYDPD' A
#
# COMPACT_ATOMS: atom_id res chain seq x y z
N MET A 1 -1.16 4.68 35.36
CA MET A 1 -0.28 3.76 34.63
C MET A 1 -0.95 3.41 33.32
N THR A 2 -0.55 4.05 32.22
CA THR A 2 -1.03 3.75 30.87
C THR A 2 -0.22 2.58 30.32
N GLN A 3 -0.86 1.43 30.09
CA GLN A 3 -0.18 0.28 29.48
C GLN A 3 -0.13 0.46 27.97
N LEU A 4 1.06 0.79 27.46
CA LEU A 4 1.38 0.77 26.04
C LEU A 4 1.54 -0.69 25.60
N HIS A 5 0.60 -1.18 24.81
CA HIS A 5 0.67 -2.49 24.16
C HIS A 5 1.43 -2.38 22.84
N ASP A 6 2.73 -2.08 22.93
CA ASP A 6 3.64 -2.18 21.80
C ASP A 6 4.04 -3.65 21.58
N THR A 7 3.12 -4.45 21.04
CA THR A 7 3.41 -5.84 20.69
C THR A 7 4.17 -5.89 19.37
N THR A 8 5.49 -5.75 19.45
CA THR A 8 6.48 -5.85 18.36
C THR A 8 6.77 -7.30 17.94
N GLU A 9 5.78 -8.20 18.06
CA GLU A 9 5.91 -9.60 17.64
C GLU A 9 4.97 -9.81 16.44
N SER A 10 5.56 -9.96 15.24
CA SER A 10 4.81 -10.34 14.04
C SER A 10 4.39 -11.82 14.14
N ILE A 11 3.32 -12.09 14.89
CA ILE A 11 2.72 -13.43 14.98
C ILE A 11 2.18 -13.84 13.59
N LYS A 12 2.56 -15.05 13.15
CA LYS A 12 2.05 -15.65 11.91
C LYS A 12 0.52 -15.70 11.95
N GLY A 13 -0.13 -15.18 10.90
CA GLY A 13 -1.59 -15.13 10.80
C GLY A 13 -2.23 -13.81 11.25
N LYS A 14 -1.46 -12.84 11.75
CA LYS A 14 -1.98 -11.50 12.04
C LYS A 14 -2.17 -10.71 10.73
N HIS A 15 -3.34 -10.11 10.57
CA HIS A 15 -3.63 -9.22 9.46
C HIS A 15 -2.83 -7.91 9.57
N LEU A 16 -2.58 -7.27 8.42
CA LEU A 16 -2.01 -5.93 8.40
C LEU A 16 -2.96 -4.96 9.09
N THR A 17 -2.42 -4.18 10.00
CA THR A 17 -3.15 -3.11 10.68
C THR A 17 -3.37 -1.93 9.71
N LYS A 18 -4.32 -1.05 10.04
CA LYS A 18 -4.55 0.18 9.26
C LYS A 18 -3.30 1.06 9.17
N ALA A 19 -2.51 1.13 10.25
CA ALA A 19 -1.26 1.87 10.29
C ALA A 19 -0.22 1.27 9.32
N GLU A 20 -0.05 -0.05 9.31
CA GLU A 20 0.85 -0.72 8.36
C GLU A 20 0.41 -0.51 6.91
N ARG A 21 -0.89 -0.59 6.64
CA ARG A 21 -1.46 -0.30 5.32
C ARG A 21 -1.18 1.14 4.86
N ALA A 22 -1.35 2.12 5.74
CA ALA A 22 -1.01 3.51 5.45
C ALA A 22 0.50 3.66 5.16
N GLN A 23 1.35 2.96 5.91
CA GLN A 23 2.79 2.95 5.66
C GLN A 23 3.14 2.32 4.30
N ILE A 24 2.47 1.24 3.90
CA ILE A 24 2.63 0.63 2.56
C ILE A 24 2.26 1.65 1.47
N LYS A 25 1.17 2.41 1.65
CA LYS A 25 0.75 3.46 0.70
C LYS A 25 1.84 4.52 0.49
N ILE A 26 2.38 5.07 1.58
CA ILE A 26 3.44 6.08 1.56
C ILE A 26 4.69 5.52 0.86
N LEU A 27 5.17 4.36 1.29
CA LEU A 27 6.37 3.74 0.72
C LEU A 27 6.18 3.38 -0.77
N LYS A 28 4.95 3.04 -1.18
CA LYS A 28 4.67 2.77 -2.59
C LYS A 28 4.70 4.03 -3.44
N GLN A 29 4.22 5.16 -2.92
CA GLN A 29 4.33 6.47 -3.56
C GLN A 29 5.79 6.94 -3.67
N GLU A 30 6.63 6.58 -2.70
CA GLU A 30 8.08 6.80 -2.73
C GLU A 30 8.83 5.81 -3.64
N ASN A 31 8.12 4.96 -4.40
CA ASN A 31 8.67 3.98 -5.34
C ASN A 31 9.52 2.85 -4.72
N TYR A 32 9.34 2.53 -3.44
CA TYR A 32 9.98 1.35 -2.85
C TYR A 32 9.47 0.03 -3.45
N SER A 33 10.35 -0.97 -3.50
CA SER A 33 9.96 -2.31 -3.92
C SER A 33 9.14 -3.00 -2.82
N ASN A 34 8.28 -3.95 -3.20
CA ASN A 34 7.45 -4.68 -2.24
C ASN A 34 8.31 -5.47 -1.24
N ARG A 35 9.54 -5.85 -1.60
CA ARG A 35 10.50 -6.51 -0.71
C ARG A 35 11.08 -5.54 0.32
N ASP A 36 11.42 -4.32 -0.10
CA ASP A 36 11.95 -3.29 0.82
C ASP A 36 10.88 -2.86 1.81
N ILE A 37 9.64 -2.72 1.35
CA ILE A 37 8.47 -2.44 2.21
C ILE A 37 8.29 -3.57 3.24
N ALA A 38 8.39 -4.82 2.80
CA ALA A 38 8.29 -5.98 3.69
C ALA A 38 9.41 -6.01 4.75
N ALA A 39 10.65 -5.72 4.36
CA ALA A 39 11.77 -5.64 5.28
C ALA A 39 11.59 -4.54 6.34
N ARG A 40 11.12 -3.35 5.92
CA ARG A 40 10.86 -2.22 6.83
C ARG A 40 9.74 -2.49 7.82
N LEU A 41 8.70 -3.21 7.41
CA LEU A 41 7.55 -3.55 8.25
C LEU A 41 7.75 -4.85 9.05
N GLY A 42 8.88 -5.55 8.87
CA GLY A 42 9.10 -6.86 9.50
C GLY A 42 8.08 -7.92 9.06
N ARG A 43 7.56 -7.82 7.82
CA ARG A 43 6.54 -8.73 7.27
C ARG A 43 7.11 -9.61 6.17
N ALA A 44 6.44 -10.72 5.90
CA ALA A 44 6.79 -11.55 4.76
C ALA A 44 6.52 -10.79 3.44
N PRO A 45 7.43 -10.84 2.44
CA PRO A 45 7.22 -10.22 1.13
C PRO A 45 5.92 -10.65 0.46
N GLN A 46 5.49 -11.89 0.68
CA GLN A 46 4.23 -12.42 0.14
C GLN A 46 3.01 -11.71 0.73
N THR A 47 3.05 -11.31 2.00
CA THR A 47 1.96 -10.57 2.65
C THR A 47 1.79 -9.20 1.98
N ILE A 48 2.88 -8.47 1.77
CA ILE A 48 2.86 -7.17 1.10
C ILE A 48 2.42 -7.30 -0.36
N ASN A 49 2.91 -8.32 -1.07
CA ASN A 49 2.50 -8.58 -2.45
C ASN A 49 0.99 -8.86 -2.57
N ASN A 50 0.45 -9.72 -1.72
CA ASN A 50 -0.97 -10.05 -1.71
C ASN A 50 -1.82 -8.84 -1.33
N GLU A 51 -1.36 -8.04 -0.37
CA GLU A 51 -2.02 -6.80 0.02
C GLU A 51 -2.07 -5.80 -1.13
N ILE A 52 -0.93 -5.52 -1.76
CA ILE A 52 -0.86 -4.60 -2.90
C ILE A 52 -1.75 -5.09 -4.03
N LYS A 53 -1.71 -6.39 -4.39
CA LYS A 53 -2.60 -6.94 -5.41
C LYS A 53 -4.08 -6.75 -5.09
N ARG A 54 -4.48 -6.85 -3.82
CA ARG A 54 -5.88 -6.66 -3.39
C ARG A 54 -6.29 -5.20 -3.36
N GLY A 55 -5.41 -4.30 -2.91
CA GLY A 55 -5.68 -2.86 -2.79
C GLY A 55 -5.27 -2.03 -4.02
N THR A 56 -4.79 -2.65 -5.09
CA THR A 56 -4.47 -1.90 -6.32
C THR A 56 -5.76 -1.64 -7.09
N VAL A 57 -6.09 -0.36 -7.24
CA VAL A 57 -7.26 0.10 -7.98
C VAL A 57 -6.85 0.72 -9.30
N ARG A 58 -7.66 0.48 -10.33
CA ARG A 58 -7.53 1.13 -11.63
C ARG A 58 -8.10 2.55 -11.55
N GLN A 59 -7.27 3.54 -11.89
CA GLN A 59 -7.66 4.95 -11.95
C GLN A 59 -7.53 5.46 -13.39
N ILE A 60 -8.44 6.35 -13.78
CA ILE A 60 -8.44 7.01 -15.09
C ILE A 60 -8.27 8.50 -14.87
N ARG A 61 -7.20 9.06 -15.43
CA ARG A 61 -6.98 10.51 -15.47
C ARG A 61 -7.43 11.04 -16.82
N ARG A 62 -8.46 11.86 -16.82
CA ARG A 62 -8.98 12.50 -18.03
C ARG A 62 -8.40 13.91 -18.19
N GLN A 63 -7.80 14.18 -19.33
CA GLN A 63 -7.29 15.49 -19.72
C GLN A 63 -8.07 16.01 -20.92
N LYS A 64 -8.56 17.26 -20.84
CA LYS A 64 -9.21 17.93 -21.96
C LYS A 64 -8.29 19.01 -22.50
N GLN A 65 -8.03 19.00 -23.81
CA GLN A 65 -7.18 20.00 -24.47
C GLN A 65 -7.72 20.28 -25.88
N ASN A 66 -7.95 21.56 -26.17
CA ASN A 66 -8.43 22.06 -27.48
C ASN A 66 -9.62 21.25 -28.05
N GLY A 67 -10.64 21.01 -27.22
CA GLY A 67 -11.83 20.23 -27.61
C GLY A 67 -11.64 18.71 -27.66
N LYS A 68 -10.43 18.19 -27.49
CA LYS A 68 -10.13 16.75 -27.45
C LYS A 68 -10.02 16.26 -26.01
N THR A 69 -10.43 15.02 -25.77
CA THR A 69 -10.35 14.36 -24.47
C THR A 69 -9.37 13.19 -24.56
N TYR A 70 -8.44 13.12 -23.62
CA TYR A 70 -7.43 12.07 -23.50
C TYR A 70 -7.61 11.38 -22.14
N ASP A 71 -7.74 10.05 -22.16
CA ASP A 71 -7.87 9.24 -20.96
C ASP A 71 -6.57 8.46 -20.73
N TYR A 72 -5.98 8.61 -19.55
CA TYR A 72 -4.77 7.91 -19.14
C TYR A 72 -5.11 6.93 -18.02
N GLU A 73 -4.87 5.65 -18.27
CA GLU A 73 -5.06 4.59 -17.28
C GLU A 73 -3.80 4.40 -16.43
N TYR A 74 -3.97 4.29 -15.12
CA TYR A 74 -2.89 3.99 -14.19
C TYR A 74 -3.42 3.21 -12.98
N HIS A 75 -2.51 2.56 -12.27
CA HIS A 75 -2.82 1.71 -11.13
C HIS A 75 -2.22 2.31 -9.88
N VAL A 76 -3.04 2.51 -8.86
CA VAL A 76 -2.62 3.07 -7.57
C VAL A 76 -2.98 2.07 -6.49
N TYR A 77 -2.06 1.82 -5.57
CA TYR A 77 -2.38 1.09 -4.34
C TYR A 77 -3.11 2.05 -3.38
N ASP A 78 -4.38 1.74 -3.10
CA ASP A 78 -5.16 2.41 -2.07
C ASP A 78 -5.71 1.37 -1.08
N PRO A 79 -5.20 1.34 0.17
CA PRO A 79 -5.64 0.36 1.16
C PRO A 79 -7.07 0.54 1.69
N ASP A 80 -7.72 1.67 1.37
CA ASP A 80 -9.10 2.03 1.76
C ASP A 80 -9.82 2.77 0.61
#